data_AF-A0A3M1AAW8-F1
#
_entry.id   AF-A0A3M1AAW8-F1
#
_cell.length_a   1.000
_cell.length_b   1.000
_cell.length_c   1.000
_cell.angle_alpha   90.00
_cell.angle_beta   90.00
_cell.angle_gamma   90.00
#
_symmetry.space_group_name_H-M   'P 1'
#
loop_
_entity.id
_entity.type
_entity.pdbx_description
1 polymer ?
#
loop_
_entity_poly.entity_id
_entity_poly.type
_entity_poly.pdbx_seq_one_letter_code
_entity_poly.pdbx_strand_id
1 'polypeptide(L)'
;MNPGSRLLCIFLMGILSGGALFARAVTGDSVLIIDGRFQDWQHRAPAYIDAEMDQQTGSIDFGKLWIANTQRLFMMRLQVGGEILLQDQNAITMLVDTDHDTSTGERVGDMGADLIWTFGQRSGRWISNGQNTNINQYDIGLVTAPTTTSDEFEISLDRWANLEGTPLFQSDTIGIAFVDGGEGADQLPDGPVPVEYVFQSGPVPALQPIGLSRAKFTDLRVMTYNVLNDGFLDANRRDAFARLFGAIQPDVIALEEMYATSASEAKAQIADFLHLQDTGNFHAAKVDPDIVMVSRFPILSVLPVQGNGAFLLDLKGVGRSQMLFIVAHLPCCRNDQGRNFEIDAILAFLRQAKQHSGDLSLVPNTPIVILGDLNLVGQSTQLQRLLTGDVEDETQFGPDFQPDWDQTALADLQPRHPFLPFTYTWISPSSSFSPGRLDFILYSNSVLMVQNSYILFTRELPQDTLMSYRLKEDDALVASDHLPLVADLQINSAMTGVKQAFVHSPPKVPIAVFQNYPNPFNQTTRIMLQMNQSANVQIKIYATNGKLVRTLFSGSLQQGENRFNWDGRNSAGQKVASGLYFLHVSAAGMVIQRKVVLIQ
;
A
#
# COMPACT_ATOMS: atom_id res chain seq x y z
N MET A 1 -66.77 -17.12 21.82
CA MET A 1 -67.77 -18.08 21.30
C MET A 1 -67.89 -17.86 19.80
N ASN A 2 -67.42 -18.84 19.00
CA ASN A 2 -67.80 -19.24 17.62
C ASN A 2 -68.00 -18.21 16.48
N PRO A 3 -67.93 -18.62 15.19
CA PRO A 3 -66.91 -19.41 14.47
C PRO A 3 -66.58 -18.73 13.10
N GLY A 4 -65.49 -19.04 12.38
CA GLY A 4 -65.43 -20.13 11.39
C GLY A 4 -65.96 -19.74 9.99
N SER A 5 -65.06 -19.59 9.01
CA SER A 5 -65.35 -19.89 7.60
C SER A 5 -64.05 -20.13 6.81
N ARG A 6 -63.88 -21.38 6.35
CA ARG A 6 -63.01 -21.81 5.25
C ARG A 6 -63.91 -22.39 4.16
N LEU A 7 -63.68 -22.01 2.90
CA LEU A 7 -63.66 -22.81 1.66
C LEU A 7 -63.51 -21.80 0.49
N LEU A 8 -62.40 -21.70 -0.25
CA LEU A 8 -61.69 -22.60 -1.18
C LEU A 8 -62.14 -22.43 -2.66
N CYS A 9 -61.14 -21.99 -3.46
CA CYS A 9 -60.87 -22.22 -4.89
C CYS A 9 -61.79 -21.65 -5.98
N ILE A 10 -61.22 -20.74 -6.79
CA ILE A 10 -61.19 -20.85 -8.26
C ILE A 10 -59.80 -20.40 -8.76
N PHE A 11 -59.15 -21.29 -9.52
CA PHE A 11 -57.93 -21.05 -10.31
C PHE A 11 -58.30 -20.36 -11.63
N LEU A 12 -57.52 -19.37 -12.07
CA LEU A 12 -57.45 -18.97 -13.48
C LEU A 12 -56.09 -18.35 -13.79
N MET A 13 -55.29 -19.08 -14.57
CA MET A 13 -54.15 -18.59 -15.34
C MET A 13 -54.64 -17.59 -16.41
N GLY A 14 -53.90 -16.51 -16.60
CA GLY A 14 -54.13 -15.54 -17.68
C GLY A 14 -53.02 -14.50 -17.75
N ILE A 15 -52.18 -14.65 -18.77
CA ILE A 15 -51.06 -13.80 -19.21
C ILE A 15 -51.53 -12.37 -19.52
N LEU A 16 -50.73 -11.34 -19.17
CA LEU A 16 -50.43 -10.16 -20.00
C LEU A 16 -49.45 -9.20 -19.29
N SER A 17 -48.28 -9.06 -19.92
CA SER A 17 -47.50 -7.83 -20.17
C SER A 17 -47.72 -6.60 -19.28
N GLY A 18 -46.63 -6.06 -18.76
CA GLY A 18 -46.58 -4.66 -18.32
C GLY A 18 -45.36 -4.38 -17.46
N GLY A 19 -44.36 -3.73 -18.04
CA GLY A 19 -43.16 -3.31 -17.35
C GLY A 19 -43.47 -2.48 -16.10
N ALA A 20 -42.75 -2.79 -15.03
CA ALA A 20 -42.59 -1.90 -13.90
C ALA A 20 -41.10 -1.81 -13.62
N LEU A 21 -40.49 -0.73 -14.12
CA LEU A 21 -39.24 -0.19 -13.61
C LEU A 21 -39.40 0.03 -12.11
N PHE A 22 -38.86 -0.88 -11.30
CA PHE A 22 -38.41 -0.50 -9.97
C PHE A 22 -36.97 -0.03 -10.10
N ALA A 23 -36.82 1.27 -10.37
CA ALA A 23 -35.61 1.99 -10.05
C ALA A 23 -35.46 1.97 -8.52
N ARG A 24 -34.84 0.90 -8.01
CA ARG A 24 -34.32 0.89 -6.66
C ARG A 24 -33.05 1.71 -6.72
N ALA A 25 -33.08 2.90 -6.13
CA ALA A 25 -31.88 3.69 -5.90
C ALA A 25 -30.93 2.83 -5.06
N VAL A 26 -29.93 2.22 -5.71
CA VAL A 26 -28.78 1.61 -5.04
C VAL A 26 -27.97 2.76 -4.50
N THR A 27 -28.03 2.95 -3.18
CA THR A 27 -27.17 3.89 -2.48
C THR A 27 -25.75 3.33 -2.48
N GLY A 28 -24.92 3.83 -3.40
CA GLY A 28 -23.46 3.87 -3.32
C GLY A 28 -22.73 2.54 -3.55
N ASP A 29 -22.38 2.25 -4.79
CA ASP A 29 -21.30 1.30 -5.08
C ASP A 29 -20.04 1.69 -4.28
N SER A 30 -19.37 0.72 -3.65
CA SER A 30 -18.05 0.92 -3.06
C SER A 30 -16.99 1.04 -4.16
N VAL A 31 -15.93 1.82 -3.90
CA VAL A 31 -14.72 1.80 -4.72
C VAL A 31 -14.13 0.40 -4.66
N LEU A 32 -13.89 -0.21 -5.82
CA LEU A 32 -13.20 -1.49 -5.91
C LEU A 32 -11.69 -1.31 -5.81
N ILE A 33 -11.02 -2.17 -5.05
CA ILE A 33 -9.58 -2.18 -4.86
C ILE A 33 -9.08 -3.59 -5.17
N ILE A 34 -8.10 -3.70 -6.06
CA ILE A 34 -7.45 -4.97 -6.38
C ILE A 34 -6.40 -5.26 -5.31
N ASP A 35 -6.82 -6.02 -4.32
CA ASP A 35 -6.06 -6.33 -3.11
C ASP A 35 -6.22 -7.79 -2.63
N GLY A 36 -7.01 -8.61 -3.31
CA GLY A 36 -7.29 -9.99 -2.90
C GLY A 36 -8.22 -10.08 -1.69
N ARG A 37 -8.91 -8.99 -1.31
CA ARG A 37 -9.96 -8.97 -0.29
C ARG A 37 -11.29 -8.63 -0.93
N PHE A 38 -12.12 -9.64 -1.11
CA PHE A 38 -13.34 -9.51 -1.92
C PHE A 38 -14.54 -8.83 -1.23
N GLN A 39 -14.35 -8.11 -0.12
CA GLN A 39 -15.47 -7.53 0.64
C GLN A 39 -16.17 -6.39 -0.09
N ASP A 40 -15.43 -5.60 -0.85
CA ASP A 40 -15.91 -4.52 -1.70
C ASP A 40 -16.75 -4.99 -2.90
N TRP A 41 -16.68 -6.29 -3.25
CA TRP A 41 -17.54 -6.94 -4.23
C TRP A 41 -18.88 -7.42 -3.68
N GLN A 42 -19.08 -7.52 -2.36
CA GLN A 42 -20.24 -8.19 -1.73
C GLN A 42 -21.60 -7.59 -2.10
N HIS A 43 -21.64 -6.34 -2.56
CA HIS A 43 -22.87 -5.67 -2.98
C HIS A 43 -23.15 -5.75 -4.48
N ARG A 44 -22.27 -6.44 -5.24
CA ARG A 44 -22.40 -6.62 -6.69
C ARG A 44 -22.93 -8.02 -6.99
N ALA A 45 -23.92 -8.11 -7.87
CA ALA A 45 -24.36 -9.39 -8.40
C ALA A 45 -23.29 -9.96 -9.35
N PRO A 46 -23.04 -11.28 -9.34
CA PRO A 46 -22.21 -11.91 -10.37
C PRO A 46 -22.80 -11.63 -11.76
N ALA A 47 -21.92 -11.38 -12.73
CA ALA A 47 -22.28 -11.32 -14.15
C ALA A 47 -22.61 -12.72 -14.70
N TYR A 48 -21.97 -13.76 -14.12
CA TYR A 48 -22.26 -15.15 -14.41
C TYR A 48 -22.15 -15.99 -13.15
N ILE A 49 -22.98 -17.03 -13.08
CA ILE A 49 -22.96 -18.06 -12.05
C ILE A 49 -23.05 -19.39 -12.80
N ASP A 50 -22.02 -20.21 -12.69
CA ASP A 50 -22.16 -21.61 -13.06
C ASP A 50 -23.09 -22.28 -12.02
N ALA A 51 -24.14 -22.91 -12.53
CA ALA A 51 -25.15 -23.58 -11.73
C ALA A 51 -24.86 -25.08 -11.54
N GLU A 52 -23.95 -25.65 -12.34
CA GLU A 52 -23.83 -27.10 -12.43
C GLU A 52 -22.62 -27.67 -11.68
N MET A 53 -21.55 -26.91 -11.35
CA MET A 53 -20.29 -27.48 -10.79
C MET A 53 -19.99 -28.80 -11.52
N ASP A 54 -20.07 -28.75 -12.85
CA ASP A 54 -20.28 -29.90 -13.72
C ASP A 54 -18.99 -30.66 -14.05
N GLN A 55 -17.93 -30.33 -13.32
CA GLN A 55 -16.61 -30.84 -13.61
C GLN A 55 -16.43 -32.34 -13.44
N GLN A 56 -15.65 -32.86 -14.39
CA GLN A 56 -15.03 -34.18 -14.32
C GLN A 56 -13.69 -34.08 -13.58
N THR A 57 -13.25 -35.21 -13.01
CA THR A 57 -12.11 -35.26 -12.10
C THR A 57 -10.79 -34.82 -12.77
N GLY A 58 -10.20 -33.69 -12.36
CA GLY A 58 -8.83 -33.30 -12.73
C GLY A 58 -8.62 -31.96 -13.44
N SER A 59 -9.66 -31.13 -13.64
CA SER A 59 -9.61 -29.78 -14.25
C SER A 59 -10.01 -28.66 -13.27
N ILE A 60 -9.99 -27.39 -13.71
CA ILE A 60 -10.36 -26.19 -12.93
C ILE A 60 -11.85 -25.88 -13.07
N ASP A 61 -12.63 -25.98 -11.98
CA ASP A 61 -14.07 -25.72 -11.96
C ASP A 61 -14.34 -24.21 -11.85
N PHE A 62 -14.99 -23.59 -12.82
CA PHE A 62 -15.30 -22.15 -12.78
C PHE A 62 -16.63 -21.89 -12.08
N GLY A 63 -16.62 -21.28 -10.90
CA GLY A 63 -17.85 -21.02 -10.16
C GLY A 63 -18.60 -19.75 -10.57
N LYS A 64 -17.95 -18.59 -10.45
CA LYS A 64 -18.63 -17.29 -10.64
C LYS A 64 -17.70 -16.25 -11.22
N LEU A 65 -18.29 -15.35 -12.01
CA LEU A 65 -17.62 -14.18 -12.56
C LEU A 65 -18.39 -12.92 -12.15
N TRP A 66 -17.71 -11.98 -11.51
CA TRP A 66 -18.18 -10.61 -11.34
C TRP A 66 -17.39 -9.70 -12.26
N ILE A 67 -18.06 -8.67 -12.79
CA ILE A 67 -17.46 -7.71 -13.71
C ILE A 67 -17.83 -6.30 -13.28
N ALA A 68 -16.85 -5.40 -13.31
CA ALA A 68 -17.03 -3.98 -13.07
C ALA A 68 -16.04 -3.15 -13.90
N ASN A 69 -16.31 -1.85 -14.04
CA ASN A 69 -15.35 -0.93 -14.64
C ASN A 69 -15.32 0.41 -13.91
N THR A 70 -14.15 1.04 -13.92
CA THR A 70 -14.01 2.49 -13.73
C THR A 70 -13.87 3.17 -15.09
N GLN A 71 -13.58 4.48 -15.11
CA GLN A 71 -13.23 5.15 -16.36
C GLN A 71 -11.94 4.57 -16.99
N ARG A 72 -10.97 4.15 -16.17
CA ARG A 72 -9.66 3.65 -16.62
C ARG A 72 -9.53 2.12 -16.54
N LEU A 73 -10.20 1.47 -15.59
CA LEU A 73 -9.97 0.06 -15.30
C LEU A 73 -11.15 -0.81 -15.69
N PHE A 74 -10.87 -1.96 -16.30
CA PHE A 74 -11.77 -3.09 -16.41
C PHE A 74 -11.36 -4.08 -15.34
N MET A 75 -12.30 -4.55 -14.52
CA MET A 75 -12.03 -5.35 -13.33
C MET A 75 -12.97 -6.54 -13.27
N MET A 76 -12.42 -7.68 -12.87
CA MET A 76 -13.14 -8.93 -12.70
C MET A 76 -12.80 -9.53 -11.35
N ARG A 77 -13.76 -10.24 -10.76
CA ARG A 77 -13.52 -11.24 -9.72
C ARG A 77 -13.91 -12.60 -10.28
N LEU A 78 -13.00 -13.56 -10.22
CA LEU A 78 -13.19 -14.93 -10.69
C LEU A 78 -13.16 -15.87 -9.48
N GLN A 79 -14.19 -16.68 -9.31
CA GLN A 79 -14.23 -17.78 -8.35
C GLN A 79 -14.02 -19.11 -9.10
N VAL A 80 -13.17 -19.96 -8.55
CA VAL A 80 -12.93 -21.34 -9.00
C VAL A 80 -13.22 -22.35 -7.87
N GLY A 81 -13.38 -23.63 -8.20
CA GLY A 81 -13.83 -24.67 -7.25
C GLY A 81 -12.78 -25.18 -6.28
N GLY A 82 -11.54 -24.71 -6.35
CA GLY A 82 -10.47 -25.12 -5.45
C GLY A 82 -9.31 -24.13 -5.39
N GLU A 83 -8.47 -24.28 -4.35
CA GLU A 83 -7.33 -23.40 -4.14
C GLU A 83 -6.22 -23.70 -5.17
N ILE A 84 -5.89 -22.69 -5.99
CA ILE A 84 -4.86 -22.78 -7.02
C ILE A 84 -3.94 -21.57 -6.98
N LEU A 85 -2.79 -21.64 -7.62
CA LEU A 85 -1.96 -20.46 -7.88
C LEU A 85 -2.29 -19.90 -9.27
N LEU A 86 -2.99 -18.76 -9.38
CA LEU A 86 -3.47 -18.28 -10.68
C LEU A 86 -2.37 -18.13 -11.73
N GLN A 87 -1.19 -17.64 -11.32
CA GLN A 87 -0.08 -17.37 -12.23
C GLN A 87 0.88 -18.56 -12.45
N ASP A 88 0.55 -19.78 -12.01
CA ASP A 88 1.38 -20.98 -12.24
C ASP A 88 0.55 -22.28 -12.25
N GLN A 89 1.07 -23.35 -12.88
CA GLN A 89 0.53 -24.71 -12.78
C GLN A 89 -0.97 -24.89 -13.14
N ASN A 90 -1.52 -24.05 -14.01
CA ASN A 90 -2.88 -24.16 -14.56
C ASN A 90 -2.92 -23.75 -16.04
N ALA A 91 -4.01 -24.07 -16.73
CA ALA A 91 -4.22 -23.69 -18.12
C ALA A 91 -5.36 -22.67 -18.31
N ILE A 92 -5.74 -21.97 -17.23
CA ILE A 92 -6.80 -20.96 -17.25
C ILE A 92 -6.42 -19.87 -18.24
N THR A 93 -7.31 -19.68 -19.22
CA THR A 93 -7.14 -18.70 -20.29
C THR A 93 -8.34 -17.77 -20.31
N MET A 94 -8.07 -16.47 -20.14
CA MET A 94 -9.04 -15.40 -20.34
C MET A 94 -9.09 -15.04 -21.82
N LEU A 95 -10.30 -14.95 -22.34
CA LEU A 95 -10.61 -14.59 -23.71
C LEU A 95 -11.51 -13.36 -23.69
N VAL A 96 -11.14 -12.31 -24.41
CA VAL A 96 -11.94 -11.10 -24.52
C VAL A 96 -12.09 -10.70 -25.99
N ASP A 97 -13.32 -10.60 -26.43
CA ASP A 97 -13.74 -9.95 -27.68
C ASP A 97 -13.85 -8.45 -27.37
N THR A 98 -12.89 -7.66 -27.86
CA THR A 98 -12.70 -6.27 -27.45
C THR A 98 -13.30 -5.27 -28.45
N ASP A 99 -13.71 -5.73 -29.63
CA ASP A 99 -14.34 -4.93 -30.68
C ASP A 99 -15.82 -5.30 -30.95
N HIS A 100 -16.33 -6.35 -30.30
CA HIS A 100 -17.69 -6.91 -30.46
C HIS A 100 -17.98 -7.39 -31.89
N ASP A 101 -16.94 -7.79 -32.63
CA ASP A 101 -17.05 -8.37 -33.97
C ASP A 101 -16.68 -9.85 -33.95
N THR A 102 -17.70 -10.71 -34.05
CA THR A 102 -17.51 -12.17 -34.05
C THR A 102 -16.75 -12.72 -35.27
N SER A 103 -16.46 -11.86 -36.27
CA SER A 103 -15.68 -12.21 -37.45
C SER A 103 -14.18 -11.90 -37.35
N THR A 104 -13.75 -11.19 -36.31
CA THR A 104 -12.35 -10.90 -35.97
C THR A 104 -11.87 -11.84 -34.84
N GLY A 105 -10.61 -11.69 -34.41
CA GLY A 105 -10.04 -12.50 -33.33
C GLY A 105 -9.93 -14.01 -33.59
N GLU A 106 -9.73 -14.75 -32.51
CA GLU A 106 -9.77 -16.22 -32.47
C GLU A 106 -11.17 -16.69 -32.13
N ARG A 107 -11.75 -17.54 -32.99
CA ARG A 107 -13.13 -18.00 -32.80
C ARG A 107 -13.24 -18.96 -31.61
N VAL A 108 -13.99 -18.57 -30.59
CA VAL A 108 -14.33 -19.41 -29.43
C VAL A 108 -15.84 -19.38 -29.24
N GLY A 109 -16.52 -20.50 -29.46
CA GLY A 109 -17.99 -20.50 -29.50
C GLY A 109 -18.53 -19.49 -30.52
N ASP A 110 -19.32 -18.54 -30.03
CA ASP A 110 -19.92 -17.43 -30.79
C ASP A 110 -19.17 -16.08 -30.61
N MET A 111 -17.97 -16.07 -30.03
CA MET A 111 -17.12 -14.88 -29.88
C MET A 111 -15.90 -14.88 -30.82
N GLY A 112 -15.44 -13.69 -31.21
CA GLY A 112 -14.14 -13.46 -31.84
C GLY A 112 -13.16 -12.90 -30.82
N ALA A 113 -12.37 -13.74 -30.15
CA ALA A 113 -11.49 -13.30 -29.07
C ALA A 113 -10.25 -12.55 -29.61
N ASP A 114 -10.18 -11.24 -29.38
CA ASP A 114 -9.03 -10.40 -29.76
C ASP A 114 -7.90 -10.48 -28.76
N LEU A 115 -8.23 -10.56 -27.47
CA LEU A 115 -7.28 -10.67 -26.37
C LEU A 115 -7.36 -12.08 -25.79
N ILE A 116 -6.23 -12.79 -25.82
CA ILE A 116 -6.07 -14.11 -25.21
C ILE A 116 -4.96 -14.03 -24.17
N TRP A 117 -5.24 -14.38 -22.92
CA TRP A 117 -4.26 -14.41 -21.85
C TRP A 117 -4.32 -15.71 -21.06
N THR A 118 -3.22 -16.48 -21.04
CA THR A 118 -3.12 -17.72 -20.26
C THR A 118 -2.33 -17.48 -18.97
N PHE A 119 -2.99 -17.58 -17.82
CA PHE A 119 -2.41 -17.15 -16.54
C PHE A 119 -1.27 -18.03 -16.06
N GLY A 120 -1.42 -19.36 -16.08
CA GLY A 120 -0.34 -20.27 -15.67
C GLY A 120 0.91 -20.22 -16.56
N GLN A 121 0.76 -19.75 -17.81
CA GLN A 121 1.88 -19.50 -18.73
C GLN A 121 2.43 -18.08 -18.65
N ARG A 122 1.67 -17.15 -18.04
CA ARG A 122 1.98 -15.73 -17.92
C ARG A 122 2.29 -15.08 -19.28
N SER A 123 1.48 -15.43 -20.28
CA SER A 123 1.67 -14.99 -21.66
C SER A 123 0.34 -14.62 -22.30
N GLY A 124 0.36 -13.55 -23.09
CA GLY A 124 -0.80 -13.11 -23.84
C GLY A 124 -0.54 -12.97 -25.33
N ARG A 125 -1.64 -12.96 -26.08
CA ARG A 125 -1.70 -12.68 -27.50
C ARG A 125 -2.79 -11.66 -27.76
N TRP A 126 -2.51 -10.73 -28.67
CA TRP A 126 -3.48 -9.81 -29.21
C TRP A 126 -3.62 -10.06 -30.71
N ILE A 127 -4.85 -10.24 -31.15
CA ILE A 127 -5.19 -10.46 -32.55
C ILE A 127 -5.89 -9.22 -33.08
N SER A 128 -5.32 -8.62 -34.12
CA SER A 128 -5.93 -7.46 -34.78
C SER A 128 -5.58 -7.46 -36.25
N ASN A 129 -6.56 -7.17 -37.11
CA ASN A 129 -6.40 -7.17 -38.57
C ASN A 129 -5.77 -8.48 -39.12
N GLY A 130 -6.08 -9.62 -38.48
CA GLY A 130 -5.53 -10.93 -38.83
C GLY A 130 -4.05 -11.14 -38.49
N GLN A 131 -3.39 -10.19 -37.81
CA GLN A 131 -2.07 -10.37 -37.21
C GLN A 131 -2.21 -10.85 -35.78
N ASN A 132 -1.27 -11.68 -35.34
CA ASN A 132 -1.20 -12.21 -33.99
C ASN A 132 0.10 -11.74 -33.34
N THR A 133 -0.02 -10.88 -32.33
CA THR A 133 1.09 -10.22 -31.65
C THR A 133 1.18 -10.73 -30.22
N ASN A 134 2.38 -11.16 -29.81
CA ASN A 134 2.63 -11.51 -28.41
C ASN A 134 2.64 -10.24 -27.56
N ILE A 135 1.99 -10.31 -26.40
CA ILE A 135 1.92 -9.21 -25.43
C ILE A 135 2.31 -9.73 -24.06
N ASN A 136 2.82 -8.84 -23.22
CA ASN A 136 3.08 -9.09 -21.81
C ASN A 136 2.01 -8.40 -20.94
N GLN A 137 2.07 -8.65 -19.63
CA GLN A 137 1.11 -8.10 -18.66
C GLN A 137 1.12 -6.57 -18.64
N TYR A 138 2.29 -5.97 -18.83
CA TYR A 138 2.51 -4.53 -18.73
C TYR A 138 1.86 -3.79 -19.90
N ASP A 139 1.85 -4.40 -21.10
CA ASP A 139 1.27 -3.81 -22.32
C ASP A 139 -0.25 -3.56 -22.20
N ILE A 140 -0.94 -4.37 -21.40
CA ILE A 140 -2.40 -4.32 -21.20
C ILE A 140 -2.80 -3.85 -19.80
N GLY A 141 -1.82 -3.47 -18.97
CA GLY A 141 -2.05 -3.08 -17.58
C GLY A 141 -2.67 -4.19 -16.73
N LEU A 142 -2.29 -5.45 -16.99
CA LEU A 142 -2.81 -6.61 -16.26
C LEU A 142 -2.29 -6.62 -14.82
N VAL A 143 -3.21 -6.64 -13.86
CA VAL A 143 -2.92 -6.84 -12.44
C VAL A 143 -3.81 -7.94 -11.90
N THR A 144 -3.23 -8.92 -11.20
CA THR A 144 -3.95 -10.00 -10.52
C THR A 144 -3.68 -10.01 -9.01
N ALA A 145 -4.70 -10.34 -8.20
CA ALA A 145 -4.55 -10.55 -6.76
C ALA A 145 -5.44 -11.71 -6.27
N PRO A 146 -5.06 -12.45 -5.19
CA PRO A 146 -3.77 -12.38 -4.50
C PRO A 146 -2.61 -12.97 -5.33
N THR A 147 -1.37 -12.85 -4.84
CA THR A 147 -0.18 -13.50 -5.41
C THR A 147 0.02 -14.94 -4.94
N THR A 148 -0.67 -15.34 -3.87
CA THR A 148 -0.65 -16.69 -3.31
C THR A 148 -1.76 -17.56 -3.92
N THR A 149 -1.81 -18.80 -3.49
CA THR A 149 -2.94 -19.68 -3.78
C THR A 149 -4.26 -19.09 -3.27
N SER A 150 -5.35 -19.30 -4.01
CA SER A 150 -6.72 -18.93 -3.62
C SER A 150 -7.74 -19.70 -4.47
N ASP A 151 -8.99 -19.74 -4.03
CA ASP A 151 -10.15 -20.13 -4.82
C ASP A 151 -10.86 -18.93 -5.45
N GLU A 152 -10.40 -17.71 -5.17
CA GLU A 152 -10.94 -16.47 -5.73
C GLU A 152 -9.82 -15.51 -6.14
N PHE A 153 -10.01 -14.81 -7.26
CA PHE A 153 -9.02 -13.90 -7.81
C PHE A 153 -9.66 -12.62 -8.30
N GLU A 154 -8.96 -11.50 -8.12
CA GLU A 154 -9.23 -10.25 -8.79
C GLU A 154 -8.29 -10.09 -9.98
N ILE A 155 -8.83 -9.63 -11.10
CA ILE A 155 -8.11 -9.41 -12.36
C ILE A 155 -8.48 -8.02 -12.86
N SER A 156 -7.51 -7.20 -13.21
CA SER A 156 -7.75 -5.88 -13.80
C SER A 156 -6.93 -5.65 -15.06
N LEU A 157 -7.50 -4.95 -16.03
CA LEU A 157 -6.87 -4.47 -17.27
C LEU A 157 -7.02 -2.95 -17.39
N ASP A 158 -6.07 -2.27 -18.06
CA ASP A 158 -6.21 -0.86 -18.41
C ASP A 158 -7.10 -0.73 -19.66
N ARG A 159 -8.23 -0.03 -19.52
CA ARG A 159 -9.18 0.24 -20.62
C ARG A 159 -8.58 1.14 -21.70
N TRP A 160 -7.55 1.91 -21.34
CA TRP A 160 -6.83 2.78 -22.26
C TRP A 160 -5.53 2.16 -22.77
N ALA A 161 -5.29 0.87 -22.49
CA ALA A 161 -4.20 0.13 -23.10
C ALA A 161 -4.23 0.32 -24.63
N ASN A 162 -3.06 0.59 -25.19
CA ASN A 162 -2.89 0.88 -26.60
C ASN A 162 -1.74 0.03 -27.13
N LEU A 163 -2.05 -0.86 -28.07
CA LEU A 163 -1.14 -1.81 -28.66
C LEU A 163 -0.83 -1.34 -30.08
N GLU A 164 0.43 -1.00 -30.34
CA GLU A 164 0.91 -0.56 -31.66
C GLU A 164 0.11 0.62 -32.27
N GLY A 165 -0.38 1.54 -31.43
CA GLY A 165 -1.20 2.68 -31.86
C GLY A 165 -2.71 2.41 -31.86
N THR A 166 -3.13 1.17 -31.65
CA THR A 166 -4.55 0.74 -31.64
C THR A 166 -5.04 0.57 -30.21
N PRO A 167 -6.15 1.23 -29.80
CA PRO A 167 -6.78 0.96 -28.50
C PRO A 167 -7.16 -0.52 -28.37
N LEU A 168 -6.84 -1.13 -27.23
CA LEU A 168 -7.18 -2.54 -26.96
C LEU A 168 -8.70 -2.75 -26.99
N PHE A 169 -9.45 -1.89 -26.30
CA PHE A 169 -10.92 -1.90 -26.31
C PHE A 169 -11.44 -0.93 -27.36
N GLN A 170 -12.07 -1.47 -28.41
CA GLN A 170 -12.57 -0.71 -29.56
C GLN A 170 -14.09 -0.54 -29.52
N SER A 171 -14.79 -1.31 -28.69
CA SER A 171 -16.22 -1.22 -28.44
C SER A 171 -16.51 -0.96 -26.95
N ASP A 172 -17.69 -0.36 -26.69
CA ASP A 172 -18.22 -0.24 -25.33
C ASP A 172 -18.85 -1.57 -24.85
N THR A 173 -19.17 -2.48 -25.77
CA THR A 173 -19.64 -3.84 -25.46
C THR A 173 -18.49 -4.81 -25.71
N ILE A 174 -18.29 -5.76 -24.80
CA ILE A 174 -17.27 -6.80 -24.91
C ILE A 174 -17.86 -8.17 -24.60
N GLY A 175 -17.28 -9.22 -25.20
CA GLY A 175 -17.55 -10.61 -24.87
C GLY A 175 -16.42 -11.19 -24.02
N ILE A 176 -16.73 -11.90 -22.94
CA ILE A 176 -15.73 -12.47 -22.03
C ILE A 176 -15.98 -13.96 -21.86
N ALA A 177 -14.91 -14.75 -21.91
CA ALA A 177 -14.90 -16.15 -21.53
C ALA A 177 -13.62 -16.53 -20.78
N PHE A 178 -13.72 -17.54 -19.93
CA PHE A 178 -12.59 -18.25 -19.35
C PHE A 178 -12.67 -19.71 -19.76
N VAL A 179 -11.53 -20.30 -20.08
CA VAL A 179 -11.43 -21.72 -20.45
C VAL A 179 -10.27 -22.36 -19.70
N ASP A 180 -10.41 -23.61 -19.32
CA ASP A 180 -9.30 -24.45 -18.87
C ASP A 180 -8.82 -25.35 -20.01
N GLY A 181 -7.53 -25.67 -20.07
CA GLY A 181 -6.95 -26.50 -21.13
C GLY A 181 -6.77 -27.95 -20.69
N GLY A 182 -7.50 -28.91 -21.26
CA GLY A 182 -7.33 -30.35 -20.94
C GLY A 182 -8.45 -31.29 -21.39
N GLU A 183 -8.31 -32.59 -21.13
CA GLU A 183 -9.44 -33.54 -21.18
C GLU A 183 -10.39 -33.23 -20.01
N GLY A 184 -11.68 -33.01 -20.28
CA GLY A 184 -12.63 -32.55 -19.24
C GLY A 184 -12.51 -31.06 -18.91
N ALA A 185 -11.91 -30.26 -19.82
CA ALA A 185 -11.86 -28.81 -19.73
C ALA A 185 -13.25 -28.20 -19.50
N ASP A 186 -13.28 -27.27 -18.55
CA ASP A 186 -14.44 -26.45 -18.26
C ASP A 186 -14.29 -25.07 -18.91
N GLN A 187 -15.41 -24.38 -19.10
CA GLN A 187 -15.49 -23.05 -19.65
C GLN A 187 -16.53 -22.22 -18.92
N LEU A 188 -16.18 -20.98 -18.61
CA LEU A 188 -17.12 -19.97 -18.16
C LEU A 188 -17.34 -18.98 -19.31
N PRO A 189 -18.55 -18.86 -19.87
CA PRO A 189 -19.76 -19.63 -19.55
C PRO A 189 -19.79 -21.02 -20.24
N ASP A 190 -20.60 -21.94 -19.75
CA ASP A 190 -20.69 -23.35 -20.22
C ASP A 190 -21.28 -23.45 -21.64
N GLY A 191 -21.97 -22.39 -22.08
CA GLY A 191 -22.56 -22.26 -23.40
C GLY A 191 -21.63 -21.61 -24.44
N PRO A 192 -22.02 -21.62 -25.72
CA PRO A 192 -21.23 -21.00 -26.79
C PRO A 192 -21.25 -19.46 -26.77
N VAL A 193 -22.17 -18.86 -26.01
CA VAL A 193 -22.37 -17.41 -25.96
C VAL A 193 -21.52 -16.84 -24.82
N PRO A 194 -20.63 -15.87 -25.06
CA PRO A 194 -19.78 -15.30 -24.01
C PRO A 194 -20.60 -14.52 -22.97
N VAL A 195 -19.99 -14.20 -21.83
CA VAL A 195 -20.55 -13.22 -20.90
C VAL A 195 -20.41 -11.84 -21.53
N GLU A 196 -21.53 -11.26 -21.98
CA GLU A 196 -21.54 -9.90 -22.51
C GLU A 196 -21.48 -8.86 -21.38
N TYR A 197 -20.64 -7.85 -21.57
CA TYR A 197 -20.53 -6.71 -20.67
C TYR A 197 -20.51 -5.39 -21.44
N VAL A 198 -21.31 -4.43 -21.01
CA VAL A 198 -21.30 -3.07 -21.54
C VAL A 198 -20.65 -2.15 -20.52
N PHE A 199 -19.58 -1.47 -20.92
CA PHE A 199 -18.88 -0.52 -20.05
C PHE A 199 -19.82 0.58 -19.56
N GLN A 200 -19.90 0.72 -18.24
CA GLN A 200 -20.74 1.71 -17.61
C GLN A 200 -20.06 3.09 -17.70
N SER A 201 -20.81 4.08 -18.19
CA SER A 201 -20.39 5.49 -18.33
C SER A 201 -20.91 6.41 -17.22
N GLY A 202 -21.61 5.85 -16.22
CA GLY A 202 -22.14 6.57 -15.07
C GLY A 202 -21.06 7.03 -14.08
N PRO A 203 -21.40 7.90 -13.12
CA PRO A 203 -20.46 8.32 -12.10
C PRO A 203 -20.01 7.13 -11.25
N VAL A 204 -18.77 6.71 -11.42
CA VAL A 204 -18.12 5.72 -10.57
C VAL A 204 -17.65 6.41 -9.29
N PRO A 205 -17.79 5.78 -8.11
CA PRO A 205 -17.23 6.29 -6.87
C PRO A 205 -15.76 6.72 -7.05
N ALA A 206 -15.45 7.97 -6.73
CA ALA A 206 -14.11 8.50 -6.91
C ALA A 206 -13.16 7.94 -5.86
N LEU A 207 -12.04 7.34 -6.30
CA LEU A 207 -10.94 6.96 -5.43
C LEU A 207 -10.38 8.19 -4.72
N GLN A 208 -10.45 8.22 -3.40
CA GLN A 208 -9.90 9.32 -2.61
C GLN A 208 -8.37 9.25 -2.62
N PRO A 209 -7.63 10.32 -2.98
CA PRO A 209 -6.17 10.26 -2.95
C PRO A 209 -5.60 10.08 -1.53
N ILE A 210 -4.48 9.38 -1.42
CA ILE A 210 -3.69 9.34 -0.18
C ILE A 210 -2.60 10.41 -0.26
N GLY A 211 -2.50 11.27 0.74
CA GLY A 211 -1.42 12.26 0.83
C GLY A 211 -0.10 11.62 1.27
N LEU A 212 1.02 12.08 0.70
CA LEU A 212 2.35 11.59 1.09
C LEU A 212 2.87 12.25 2.39
N SER A 213 2.27 13.36 2.82
CA SER A 213 2.63 14.06 4.05
C SER A 213 2.13 13.32 5.29
N ARG A 214 2.91 13.36 6.37
CA ARG A 214 2.46 12.88 7.69
C ARG A 214 1.26 13.69 8.17
N ALA A 215 0.30 13.03 8.81
CA ALA A 215 -0.81 13.71 9.46
C ALA A 215 -0.30 14.54 10.66
N LYS A 216 0.61 13.98 11.46
CA LYS A 216 1.29 14.69 12.56
C LYS A 216 2.79 14.44 12.47
N PHE A 217 3.58 15.44 12.83
CA PHE A 217 5.05 15.29 12.92
C PHE A 217 5.48 14.25 13.98
N THR A 218 4.65 14.00 14.98
CA THR A 218 4.90 13.01 16.03
C THR A 218 4.64 11.57 15.57
N ASP A 219 4.03 11.37 14.41
CA ASP A 219 3.80 10.03 13.87
C ASP A 219 5.13 9.45 13.40
N LEU A 220 5.38 8.21 13.79
CA LEU A 220 6.57 7.44 13.44
C LEU A 220 6.44 6.96 12.00
N ARG A 221 7.26 7.47 11.08
CA ARG A 221 7.25 7.01 9.69
C ARG A 221 8.20 5.84 9.50
N VAL A 222 7.63 4.67 9.25
CA VAL A 222 8.35 3.44 8.94
C VAL A 222 8.28 3.19 7.44
N MET A 223 9.39 2.72 6.87
CA MET A 223 9.47 2.28 5.48
C MET A 223 10.21 0.94 5.41
N THR A 224 9.70 0.00 4.61
CA THR A 224 10.47 -1.14 4.07
C THR A 224 10.68 -0.94 2.58
N TYR A 225 11.84 -1.34 2.08
CA TYR A 225 12.16 -1.19 0.67
C TYR A 225 13.28 -2.15 0.23
N ASN A 226 12.93 -3.19 -0.53
CA ASN A 226 13.90 -3.98 -1.29
C ASN A 226 14.55 -3.09 -2.37
N VAL A 227 15.87 -2.90 -2.27
CA VAL A 227 16.60 -1.94 -3.12
C VAL A 227 17.17 -2.55 -4.40
N LEU A 228 16.92 -3.84 -4.64
CA LEU A 228 17.42 -4.62 -5.76
C LEU A 228 18.96 -4.59 -5.89
N ASN A 229 19.62 -5.65 -5.41
CA ASN A 229 21.06 -5.91 -5.57
C ASN A 229 21.95 -4.70 -5.24
N ASP A 230 21.97 -4.28 -3.96
CA ASP A 230 22.77 -3.15 -3.47
C ASP A 230 22.55 -1.86 -4.27
N GLY A 231 21.32 -1.56 -4.67
CA GLY A 231 21.04 -0.48 -5.63
C GLY A 231 21.49 0.92 -5.25
N PHE A 232 21.77 1.16 -3.97
CA PHE A 232 22.39 2.39 -3.50
C PHE A 232 23.82 2.63 -4.04
N LEU A 233 24.52 1.57 -4.42
CA LEU A 233 25.85 1.63 -5.02
C LEU A 233 25.82 1.88 -6.52
N ASP A 234 24.66 1.69 -7.17
CA ASP A 234 24.49 1.93 -8.60
C ASP A 234 24.32 3.42 -8.90
N ALA A 235 25.28 3.98 -9.65
CA ALA A 235 25.30 5.38 -10.02
C ALA A 235 24.08 5.81 -10.86
N ASN A 236 23.47 4.90 -11.64
CA ASN A 236 22.30 5.20 -12.47
C ASN A 236 21.00 5.26 -11.65
N ARG A 237 20.97 4.55 -10.51
CA ARG A 237 19.77 4.44 -9.65
C ARG A 237 19.81 5.40 -8.47
N ARG A 238 21.01 5.79 -8.02
CA ARG A 238 21.24 6.69 -6.87
C ARG A 238 20.36 7.94 -6.86
N ASP A 239 20.25 8.62 -8.00
CA ASP A 239 19.50 9.87 -8.11
C ASP A 239 17.99 9.67 -7.88
N ALA A 240 17.46 8.54 -8.33
CA ALA A 240 16.07 8.17 -8.11
C ALA A 240 15.83 7.84 -6.63
N PHE A 241 16.71 7.03 -6.02
CA PHE A 241 16.68 6.81 -4.57
C PHE A 241 16.73 8.12 -3.79
N ALA A 242 17.64 9.04 -4.11
CA ALA A 242 17.75 10.33 -3.43
C ALA A 242 16.43 11.13 -3.44
N ARG A 243 15.74 11.17 -4.59
CA ARG A 243 14.43 11.83 -4.70
C ARG A 243 13.33 11.11 -3.92
N LEU A 244 13.26 9.78 -4.00
CA LEU A 244 12.29 8.96 -3.26
C LEU A 244 12.45 9.15 -1.74
N PHE A 245 13.67 8.96 -1.22
CA PHE A 245 13.96 9.16 0.21
C PHE A 245 13.73 10.61 0.64
N GLY A 246 14.10 11.59 -0.18
CA GLY A 246 13.86 13.00 0.06
C GLY A 246 12.37 13.37 0.15
N ALA A 247 11.52 12.69 -0.63
CA ALA A 247 10.06 12.85 -0.60
C ALA A 247 9.39 12.12 0.57
N ILE A 248 9.83 10.88 0.87
CA ILE A 248 9.24 10.05 1.92
C ILE A 248 9.67 10.53 3.32
N GLN A 249 10.93 10.89 3.49
CA GLN A 249 11.52 11.29 4.77
C GLN A 249 11.21 10.31 5.92
N PRO A 250 11.59 9.02 5.82
CA PRO A 250 11.33 8.02 6.85
C PRO A 250 12.15 8.24 8.13
N ASP A 251 11.64 7.73 9.25
CA ASP A 251 12.36 7.70 10.55
C ASP A 251 13.01 6.34 10.83
N VAL A 252 12.34 5.26 10.45
CA VAL A 252 12.84 3.87 10.55
C VAL A 252 12.74 3.26 9.16
N ILE A 253 13.83 2.65 8.72
CA ILE A 253 14.04 2.17 7.35
C ILE A 253 14.53 0.73 7.45
N ALA A 254 13.73 -0.21 6.96
CA ALA A 254 14.10 -1.58 6.72
C ALA A 254 14.49 -1.72 5.23
N LEU A 255 15.64 -2.32 4.96
CA LEU A 255 16.16 -2.53 3.62
C LEU A 255 16.54 -3.99 3.44
N GLU A 256 16.20 -4.52 2.28
CA GLU A 256 16.45 -5.87 1.81
C GLU A 256 17.33 -5.81 0.54
N GLU A 257 17.96 -6.92 0.15
CA GLU A 257 18.94 -7.01 -0.95
C GLU A 257 20.19 -6.11 -0.81
N MET A 258 20.61 -5.83 0.42
CA MET A 258 21.82 -5.09 0.75
C MET A 258 23.01 -6.04 0.99
N TYR A 259 23.44 -6.80 -0.02
CA TYR A 259 24.46 -7.85 0.12
C TYR A 259 25.87 -7.33 0.44
N ALA A 260 26.40 -6.45 -0.39
CA ALA A 260 27.74 -5.88 -0.25
C ALA A 260 27.76 -4.65 0.66
N THR A 261 26.65 -3.92 0.73
CA THR A 261 26.57 -2.64 1.45
C THR A 261 26.61 -2.86 2.96
N SER A 262 27.55 -2.21 3.65
CA SER A 262 27.62 -2.24 5.12
C SER A 262 26.57 -1.34 5.76
N ALA A 263 26.24 -1.59 7.04
CA ALA A 263 25.35 -0.72 7.81
C ALA A 263 25.84 0.75 7.86
N SER A 264 27.16 0.97 7.93
CA SER A 264 27.74 2.31 7.91
C SER A 264 27.57 3.03 6.57
N GLU A 265 27.72 2.32 5.47
CA GLU A 265 27.56 2.88 4.12
C GLU A 265 26.10 3.20 3.86
N ALA A 266 25.18 2.28 4.19
CA ALA A 266 23.74 2.51 4.10
C ALA A 266 23.30 3.74 4.91
N LYS A 267 23.82 3.89 6.14
CA LYS A 267 23.57 5.08 6.96
C LYS A 267 24.06 6.36 6.28
N ALA A 268 25.27 6.36 5.75
CA ALA A 268 25.86 7.54 5.10
C ALA A 268 25.07 7.92 3.83
N GLN A 269 24.70 6.93 3.03
CA GLN A 269 23.85 7.05 1.84
C GLN A 269 22.51 7.69 2.19
N ILE A 270 21.79 7.14 3.17
CA ILE A 270 20.49 7.66 3.60
C ILE A 270 20.61 9.09 4.13
N ALA A 271 21.64 9.40 4.91
CA ALA A 271 21.83 10.75 5.40
C ALA A 271 22.07 11.77 4.26
N ASP A 272 22.79 11.37 3.22
CA ASP A 272 22.99 12.16 2.00
C ASP A 272 21.67 12.37 1.24
N PHE A 273 20.90 11.30 1.02
CA PHE A 273 19.58 11.35 0.37
C PHE A 273 18.59 12.24 1.12
N LEU A 274 18.66 12.26 2.45
CA LEU A 274 17.84 13.12 3.31
C LEU A 274 18.41 14.53 3.49
N HIS A 275 19.54 14.86 2.83
CA HIS A 275 20.24 16.15 2.91
C HIS A 275 20.56 16.57 4.36
N LEU A 276 20.96 15.61 5.18
CA LEU A 276 21.30 15.84 6.58
C LEU A 276 22.76 16.28 6.71
N GLN A 277 22.99 17.41 7.38
CA GLN A 277 24.35 17.92 7.62
C GLN A 277 25.09 17.15 8.71
N ASP A 278 24.39 16.36 9.52
CA ASP A 278 24.95 15.56 10.60
C ASP A 278 24.35 14.14 10.59
N THR A 279 25.20 13.16 10.25
CA THR A 279 24.85 11.73 10.24
C THR A 279 24.78 11.13 11.64
N GLY A 280 25.25 11.85 12.68
CA GLY A 280 25.30 11.39 14.07
C GLY A 280 23.94 11.09 14.69
N ASN A 281 22.86 11.52 14.04
CA ASN A 281 21.48 11.30 14.48
C ASN A 281 20.84 10.02 13.93
N PHE A 282 21.57 9.21 13.16
CA PHE A 282 21.10 7.91 12.68
C PHE A 282 21.94 6.77 13.22
N HIS A 283 21.25 5.65 13.45
CA HIS A 283 21.77 4.36 13.86
C HIS A 283 21.54 3.38 12.72
N ALA A 284 22.46 2.44 12.53
CA ALA A 284 22.30 1.41 11.53
C ALA A 284 22.92 0.10 11.99
N ALA A 285 22.30 -1.01 11.59
CA ALA A 285 22.79 -2.35 11.83
C ALA A 285 22.46 -3.24 10.64
N LYS A 286 23.31 -4.25 10.42
CA LYS A 286 23.16 -5.23 9.35
C LYS A 286 23.02 -6.62 9.97
N VAL A 287 22.15 -7.42 9.38
CA VAL A 287 22.06 -8.86 9.58
C VAL A 287 22.30 -9.50 8.22
N ASP A 288 23.28 -10.39 8.15
CA ASP A 288 23.58 -11.11 6.92
C ASP A 288 22.44 -12.08 6.55
N PRO A 289 22.21 -12.33 5.25
CA PRO A 289 23.07 -11.92 4.14
C PRO A 289 22.88 -10.47 3.67
N ASP A 290 21.70 -9.88 3.84
CA ASP A 290 21.31 -8.72 3.04
C ASP A 290 20.34 -7.75 3.71
N ILE A 291 20.12 -7.87 5.02
CA ILE A 291 19.18 -7.02 5.74
C ILE A 291 19.92 -5.87 6.42
N VAL A 292 19.47 -4.64 6.16
CA VAL A 292 19.99 -3.45 6.84
C VAL A 292 18.83 -2.63 7.42
N MET A 293 18.91 -2.36 8.72
CA MET A 293 18.05 -1.36 9.36
C MET A 293 18.80 -0.06 9.53
N VAL A 294 18.16 1.05 9.16
CA VAL A 294 18.62 2.42 9.45
C VAL A 294 17.51 3.18 10.18
N SER A 295 17.86 3.84 11.28
CA SER A 295 16.87 4.44 12.19
C SER A 295 17.36 5.75 12.79
N ARG A 296 16.46 6.72 12.96
CA ARG A 296 16.67 7.93 13.77
C ARG A 296 16.78 7.63 15.27
N PHE A 297 16.40 6.42 15.67
CA PHE A 297 16.34 5.98 17.06
C PHE A 297 17.44 4.95 17.35
N PRO A 298 18.00 4.95 18.57
CA PRO A 298 18.99 3.96 18.96
C PRO A 298 18.52 2.52 18.75
N ILE A 299 19.36 1.70 18.13
CA ILE A 299 19.16 0.25 18.04
C ILE A 299 19.78 -0.38 19.28
N LEU A 300 18.94 -0.97 20.15
CA LEU A 300 19.33 -1.57 21.42
C LEU A 300 19.81 -3.02 21.27
N SER A 301 19.22 -3.76 20.35
CA SER A 301 19.55 -5.16 20.09
C SER A 301 19.38 -5.48 18.60
N VAL A 302 20.21 -6.41 18.12
CA VAL A 302 20.24 -6.92 16.75
C VAL A 302 20.46 -8.42 16.83
N LEU A 303 19.52 -9.21 16.33
CA LEU A 303 19.57 -10.67 16.38
C LEU A 303 19.20 -11.26 15.00
N PRO A 304 19.97 -12.22 14.48
CA PRO A 304 19.57 -12.96 13.29
C PRO A 304 18.41 -13.91 13.59
N VAL A 305 17.51 -14.09 12.63
CA VAL A 305 16.34 -14.98 12.70
C VAL A 305 16.24 -15.75 11.38
N GLN A 306 17.08 -16.78 11.21
CA GLN A 306 17.12 -17.66 10.02
C GLN A 306 16.96 -16.91 8.68
N GLY A 307 17.99 -16.17 8.24
CA GLY A 307 17.91 -15.34 7.03
C GLY A 307 17.30 -13.95 7.25
N ASN A 308 16.54 -13.77 8.34
CA ASN A 308 15.85 -12.53 8.69
C ASN A 308 16.57 -11.77 9.83
N GLY A 309 16.18 -10.53 10.14
CA GLY A 309 16.80 -9.71 11.18
C GLY A 309 15.81 -9.11 12.17
N ALA A 310 16.05 -9.30 13.47
CA ALA A 310 15.28 -8.68 14.55
C ALA A 310 16.03 -7.50 15.17
N PHE A 311 15.36 -6.36 15.29
CA PHE A 311 15.91 -5.09 15.75
C PHE A 311 15.01 -4.49 16.84
N LEU A 312 15.55 -4.29 18.05
CA LEU A 312 14.84 -3.61 19.13
C LEU A 312 15.27 -2.15 19.19
N LEU A 313 14.37 -1.20 18.96
CA LEU A 313 14.66 0.23 18.95
C LEU A 313 14.25 0.91 20.25
N ASP A 314 15.02 1.93 20.67
CA ASP A 314 14.68 2.83 21.77
C ASP A 314 14.02 4.10 21.25
N LEU A 315 12.69 4.19 21.34
CA LEU A 315 11.95 5.38 20.92
C LEU A 315 11.87 6.46 22.02
N LYS A 316 12.72 6.38 23.06
CA LYS A 316 12.85 7.46 24.07
C LYS A 316 13.20 8.79 23.38
N GLY A 317 12.40 9.81 23.68
CA GLY A 317 12.49 11.14 23.04
C GLY A 317 11.24 11.52 22.25
N VAL A 318 10.44 10.54 21.82
CA VAL A 318 9.07 10.71 21.27
C VAL A 318 8.00 10.03 22.14
N GLY A 319 8.41 9.31 23.20
CA GLY A 319 7.54 8.66 24.20
C GLY A 319 8.32 7.73 25.15
N ARG A 320 7.61 6.77 25.77
CA ARG A 320 8.16 5.56 26.40
C ARG A 320 7.61 4.34 25.65
N SER A 321 8.44 3.66 24.88
CA SER A 321 8.20 2.29 24.41
C SER A 321 9.42 1.86 23.61
N GLN A 322 9.97 0.69 23.88
CA GLN A 322 10.82 0.05 22.89
C GLN A 322 9.91 -0.39 21.74
N MET A 323 10.46 -0.68 20.57
CA MET A 323 9.69 -1.24 19.46
C MET A 323 10.51 -2.32 18.78
N LEU A 324 9.93 -3.49 18.61
CA LEU A 324 10.55 -4.60 17.91
C LEU A 324 10.17 -4.53 16.43
N PHE A 325 11.19 -4.54 15.58
CA PHE A 325 11.06 -4.72 14.14
C PHE A 325 11.70 -6.06 13.76
N ILE A 326 10.96 -6.91 13.07
CA ILE A 326 11.50 -8.08 12.38
C ILE A 326 11.49 -7.74 10.90
N VAL A 327 12.68 -7.45 10.35
CA VAL A 327 12.85 -7.26 8.92
C VAL A 327 13.01 -8.63 8.29
N ALA A 328 12.14 -8.98 7.37
CA ALA A 328 12.09 -10.29 6.75
C ALA A 328 12.33 -10.20 5.24
N HIS A 329 13.17 -11.08 4.73
CA HIS A 329 13.37 -11.29 3.29
C HIS A 329 13.28 -12.79 3.02
N LEU A 330 12.05 -13.28 2.90
CA LEU A 330 11.80 -14.72 2.84
C LEU A 330 12.21 -15.28 1.47
N PRO A 331 12.51 -16.59 1.37
CA PRO A 331 12.89 -17.21 0.11
C PRO A 331 11.88 -16.98 -1.02
N CYS A 332 12.36 -16.49 -2.16
CA CYS A 332 11.53 -16.25 -3.34
C CYS A 332 10.94 -17.53 -3.96
N CYS A 333 9.88 -17.30 -4.75
CA CYS A 333 9.56 -18.11 -5.91
C CYS A 333 8.95 -19.47 -5.51
N ARG A 334 9.42 -20.59 -6.05
CA ARG A 334 8.85 -21.92 -5.78
C ARG A 334 9.36 -22.59 -4.48
N ASN A 335 9.97 -21.84 -3.56
CA ASN A 335 10.56 -22.37 -2.33
C ASN A 335 9.61 -22.26 -1.12
N ASP A 336 8.43 -22.87 -1.19
CA ASP A 336 7.45 -22.86 -0.08
C ASP A 336 8.02 -23.47 1.20
N GLN A 337 8.79 -24.55 1.09
CA GLN A 337 9.40 -25.20 2.25
C GLN A 337 10.38 -24.26 2.99
N GLY A 338 11.21 -23.52 2.24
CA GLY A 338 12.11 -22.53 2.83
C GLY A 338 11.34 -21.38 3.50
N ARG A 339 10.29 -20.86 2.85
CA ARG A 339 9.43 -19.85 3.46
C ARG A 339 8.76 -20.34 4.75
N ASN A 340 8.16 -21.53 4.74
CA ASN A 340 7.51 -22.12 5.91
C ASN A 340 8.50 -22.28 7.08
N PHE A 341 9.73 -22.71 6.80
CA PHE A 341 10.79 -22.85 7.80
C PHE A 341 11.17 -21.51 8.43
N GLU A 342 11.37 -20.47 7.63
CA GLU A 342 11.71 -19.14 8.12
C GLU A 342 10.55 -18.47 8.86
N ILE A 343 9.30 -18.69 8.42
CA ILE A 343 8.10 -18.25 9.13
C ILE A 343 8.04 -18.89 10.53
N ASP A 344 8.23 -20.20 10.65
CA ASP A 344 8.25 -20.87 11.96
C ASP A 344 9.38 -20.34 12.85
N ALA A 345 10.55 -20.03 12.28
CA ALA A 345 11.63 -19.41 13.02
C ALA A 345 11.28 -18.00 13.55
N ILE A 346 10.61 -17.18 12.73
CA ILE A 346 10.12 -15.85 13.13
C ILE A 346 9.08 -15.99 14.26
N LEU A 347 8.13 -16.91 14.13
CA LEU A 347 7.09 -17.15 15.12
C LEU A 347 7.68 -17.66 16.44
N ALA A 348 8.61 -18.62 16.39
CA ALA A 348 9.32 -19.13 17.57
C ALA A 348 10.11 -18.03 18.28
N PHE A 349 10.85 -17.21 17.52
CA PHE A 349 11.59 -16.07 18.06
C PHE A 349 10.65 -15.09 18.76
N LEU A 350 9.55 -14.70 18.12
CA LEU A 350 8.60 -13.75 18.69
C LEU A 350 7.94 -14.32 19.96
N ARG A 351 7.54 -15.60 19.96
CA ARG A 351 6.99 -16.29 21.13
C ARG A 351 7.97 -16.28 22.29
N GLN A 352 9.23 -16.68 22.06
CA GLN A 352 10.27 -16.71 23.09
C GLN A 352 10.57 -15.30 23.63
N ALA A 353 10.59 -14.29 22.77
CA ALA A 353 10.81 -12.90 23.15
C ALA A 353 9.70 -12.37 24.07
N LYS A 354 8.44 -12.72 23.80
CA LYS A 354 7.29 -12.39 24.67
C LYS A 354 7.30 -13.19 25.99
N GLN A 355 7.76 -14.44 25.95
CA GLN A 355 7.81 -15.35 27.11
C GLN A 355 9.06 -15.18 27.98
N HIS A 356 9.97 -14.27 27.62
CA HIS A 356 11.22 -14.02 28.34
C HIS A 356 12.11 -15.29 28.41
N SER A 357 12.06 -16.14 27.37
CA SER A 357 12.71 -17.46 27.34
C SER A 357 13.79 -17.60 26.26
N GLY A 358 14.06 -16.55 25.48
CA GLY A 358 15.09 -16.54 24.42
C GLY A 358 16.13 -15.42 24.59
N ASP A 359 16.84 -15.11 23.50
CA ASP A 359 17.93 -14.12 23.47
C ASP A 359 17.45 -12.66 23.53
N LEU A 360 16.15 -12.44 23.30
CA LEU A 360 15.47 -11.17 23.50
C LEU A 360 14.37 -11.33 24.54
N SER A 361 14.10 -10.27 25.28
CA SER A 361 13.02 -10.22 26.27
C SER A 361 12.27 -8.91 26.11
N LEU A 362 10.99 -9.00 25.78
CA LEU A 362 10.14 -7.84 25.52
C LEU A 362 9.34 -7.47 26.76
N VAL A 363 9.34 -6.19 27.09
CA VAL A 363 8.38 -5.65 28.06
C VAL A 363 6.97 -5.83 27.50
N PRO A 364 5.97 -6.25 28.30
CA PRO A 364 4.58 -6.34 27.83
C PRO A 364 4.11 -5.06 27.16
N ASN A 365 3.31 -5.20 26.10
CA ASN A 365 2.84 -4.12 25.23
C ASN A 365 3.94 -3.39 24.44
N THR A 366 5.13 -3.98 24.30
CA THR A 366 6.14 -3.50 23.32
C THR A 366 5.56 -3.65 21.92
N PRO A 367 5.40 -2.57 21.13
CA PRO A 367 4.94 -2.69 19.75
C PRO A 367 5.83 -3.62 18.91
N ILE A 368 5.18 -4.45 18.11
CA ILE A 368 5.80 -5.45 17.24
C ILE A 368 5.41 -5.12 15.81
N VAL A 369 6.40 -5.08 14.91
CA VAL A 369 6.21 -4.97 13.46
C VAL A 369 7.07 -6.00 12.75
N ILE A 370 6.46 -6.79 11.88
CA ILE A 370 7.15 -7.66 10.92
C ILE A 370 7.00 -6.98 9.57
N LEU A 371 8.09 -6.68 8.88
CA LEU A 371 8.06 -5.97 7.61
C LEU A 371 9.16 -6.45 6.66
N GLY A 372 8.96 -6.25 5.36
CA GLY A 372 9.93 -6.63 4.35
C GLY A 372 9.31 -7.37 3.18
N ASP A 373 10.18 -7.81 2.27
CA ASP A 373 9.81 -8.66 1.14
C ASP A 373 9.58 -10.10 1.63
N LEU A 374 8.31 -10.45 1.84
CA LEU A 374 7.93 -11.76 2.31
C LEU A 374 7.83 -12.78 1.17
N ASN A 375 7.98 -12.36 -0.09
CA ASN A 375 7.93 -13.26 -1.24
C ASN A 375 6.73 -14.24 -1.23
N LEU A 376 5.56 -13.77 -0.78
CA LEU A 376 4.35 -14.59 -0.65
C LEU A 376 3.70 -14.82 -2.02
N VAL A 377 4.29 -15.75 -2.77
CA VAL A 377 3.89 -16.15 -4.14
C VAL A 377 3.51 -17.63 -4.24
N GLY A 378 3.34 -18.29 -3.09
CA GLY A 378 3.00 -19.71 -2.98
C GLY A 378 1.75 -19.92 -2.13
N GLN A 379 1.86 -20.68 -1.04
CA GLN A 379 0.70 -21.05 -0.23
C GLN A 379 0.10 -19.86 0.54
N SER A 380 -1.23 -19.70 0.49
CA SER A 380 -1.96 -18.66 1.24
C SER A 380 -1.80 -18.78 2.76
N THR A 381 -1.56 -19.99 3.25
CA THR A 381 -1.36 -20.31 4.67
C THR A 381 -0.15 -19.61 5.27
N GLN A 382 0.87 -19.26 4.46
CA GLN A 382 2.08 -18.56 4.92
C GLN A 382 1.77 -17.21 5.57
N LEU A 383 0.90 -16.40 4.93
CA LEU A 383 0.46 -15.13 5.52
C LEU A 383 -0.37 -15.37 6.78
N GLN A 384 -1.32 -16.31 6.71
CA GLN A 384 -2.21 -16.61 7.84
C GLN A 384 -1.42 -17.00 9.08
N ARG A 385 -0.41 -17.86 8.94
CA ARG A 385 0.46 -18.30 10.04
C ARG A 385 1.23 -17.15 10.67
N LEU A 386 1.80 -16.23 9.88
CA LEU A 386 2.44 -15.02 10.41
C LEU A 386 1.48 -14.14 11.21
N LEU A 387 0.22 -14.05 10.78
CA LEU A 387 -0.80 -13.26 11.46
C LEU A 387 -1.28 -13.93 12.76
N THR A 388 -1.57 -15.23 12.72
CA THR A 388 -2.23 -15.97 13.81
C THR A 388 -1.27 -16.63 14.79
N GLY A 389 0.00 -16.78 14.43
CA GLY A 389 1.02 -17.45 15.23
C GLY A 389 0.91 -18.98 15.23
N ASP A 390 0.37 -19.53 14.14
CA ASP A 390 0.26 -20.97 13.85
C ASP A 390 1.60 -21.51 13.31
N VAL A 391 2.22 -22.43 14.05
CA VAL A 391 3.55 -22.99 13.79
C VAL A 391 3.41 -24.37 13.15
N GLU A 392 3.99 -24.56 11.95
CA GLU A 392 3.83 -25.82 11.19
C GLU A 392 4.67 -26.95 11.78
N ASP A 393 5.96 -26.71 12.06
CA ASP A 393 6.80 -27.66 12.78
C ASP A 393 6.93 -27.30 14.27
N GLU A 394 5.89 -27.63 15.03
CA GLU A 394 5.88 -27.42 16.48
C GLU A 394 6.94 -28.26 17.24
N THR A 395 7.47 -29.32 16.62
CA THR A 395 8.51 -30.15 17.24
C THR A 395 9.83 -29.39 17.28
N GLN A 396 10.18 -28.73 16.19
CA GLN A 396 11.41 -27.94 16.08
C GLN A 396 11.24 -26.53 16.65
N PHE A 397 10.11 -25.88 16.37
CA PHE A 397 9.91 -24.46 16.62
C PHE A 397 8.98 -24.17 17.79
N GLY A 398 8.46 -25.20 18.48
CA GLY A 398 7.58 -25.08 19.64
C GLY A 398 6.15 -24.72 19.27
N PRO A 399 5.24 -24.61 20.25
CA PRO A 399 3.80 -24.58 20.00
C PRO A 399 3.30 -23.24 19.47
N ASP A 400 2.09 -23.25 18.93
CA ASP A 400 1.30 -22.06 18.60
C ASP A 400 1.25 -21.02 19.73
N PHE A 401 1.06 -19.76 19.36
CA PHE A 401 0.84 -18.66 20.30
C PHE A 401 0.06 -17.52 19.64
N GLN A 402 -0.43 -16.57 20.43
CA GLN A 402 -1.03 -15.34 19.88
C GLN A 402 0.03 -14.24 19.70
N PRO A 403 0.29 -13.78 18.46
CA PRO A 403 1.34 -12.79 18.19
C PRO A 403 1.07 -11.40 18.75
N ASP A 404 -0.19 -10.94 18.80
CA ASP A 404 -0.53 -9.66 19.42
C ASP A 404 -0.68 -9.77 20.95
N TRP A 405 -0.63 -8.65 21.67
CA TRP A 405 -0.67 -8.57 23.13
C TRP A 405 -2.06 -8.80 23.72
N ASP A 406 -3.11 -8.45 22.98
CA ASP A 406 -4.50 -8.62 23.39
C ASP A 406 -5.08 -10.00 23.03
N GLN A 407 -4.21 -10.96 22.68
CA GLN A 407 -4.57 -12.32 22.27
C GLN A 407 -5.30 -12.40 20.93
N THR A 408 -5.10 -11.42 20.05
CA THR A 408 -5.57 -11.45 18.67
C THR A 408 -4.40 -11.68 17.69
N ALA A 409 -4.74 -11.89 16.42
CA ALA A 409 -3.77 -11.94 15.33
C ALA A 409 -3.13 -10.56 15.10
N LEU A 410 -1.93 -10.52 14.51
CA LEU A 410 -1.41 -9.26 13.98
C LEU A 410 -2.35 -8.71 12.91
N ALA A 411 -2.32 -7.39 12.72
CA ALA A 411 -2.99 -6.75 11.61
C ALA A 411 -2.07 -6.71 10.38
N ASP A 412 -2.64 -7.00 9.21
CA ASP A 412 -2.00 -6.75 7.91
C ASP A 412 -2.33 -5.33 7.41
N LEU A 413 -1.30 -4.50 7.21
CA LEU A 413 -1.44 -3.08 6.83
C LEU A 413 -2.13 -2.87 5.48
N GLN A 414 -1.76 -3.66 4.48
CA GLN A 414 -2.28 -3.65 3.11
C GLN A 414 -2.61 -2.25 2.53
N PRO A 415 -1.63 -1.34 2.40
CA PRO A 415 -1.87 -0.04 1.78
C PRO A 415 -1.99 -0.16 0.27
N ARG A 416 -2.61 0.85 -0.33
CA ARG A 416 -2.67 1.03 -1.78
C ARG A 416 -1.74 2.13 -2.26
N HIS A 417 -1.60 2.25 -3.57
CA HIS A 417 -0.97 3.43 -4.14
C HIS A 417 -1.82 4.70 -3.91
N PRO A 418 -1.18 5.88 -3.81
CA PRO A 418 -1.88 7.14 -3.56
C PRO A 418 -3.07 7.44 -4.49
N PHE A 419 -2.93 7.15 -5.78
CA PHE A 419 -3.91 7.47 -6.82
C PHE A 419 -4.41 6.25 -7.60
N LEU A 420 -4.00 5.03 -7.22
CA LEU A 420 -4.48 3.81 -7.86
C LEU A 420 -5.13 2.84 -6.86
N PRO A 421 -6.11 2.05 -7.32
CA PRO A 421 -6.79 1.05 -6.50
C PRO A 421 -6.04 -0.29 -6.51
N PHE A 422 -4.71 -0.28 -6.42
CA PHE A 422 -3.89 -1.50 -6.34
C PHE A 422 -3.01 -1.51 -5.10
N THR A 423 -2.65 -2.72 -4.66
CA THR A 423 -1.79 -2.96 -3.49
C THR A 423 -0.48 -3.70 -3.82
N TYR A 424 -0.16 -3.86 -5.11
CA TYR A 424 1.11 -4.46 -5.50
C TYR A 424 2.29 -3.60 -5.03
N THR A 425 3.36 -4.26 -4.64
CA THR A 425 4.61 -3.62 -4.19
C THR A 425 5.77 -3.98 -5.11
N TRP A 426 5.59 -4.96 -5.98
CA TRP A 426 6.54 -5.37 -6.98
C TRP A 426 5.94 -5.23 -8.38
N ILE A 427 6.72 -4.65 -9.30
CA ILE A 427 6.34 -4.47 -10.70
C ILE A 427 7.58 -4.43 -11.60
N SER A 428 7.55 -5.20 -12.68
CA SER A 428 8.60 -5.18 -13.69
C SER A 428 8.00 -5.18 -15.11
N PRO A 429 8.22 -4.12 -15.91
CA PRO A 429 7.73 -4.06 -17.30
C PRO A 429 8.29 -5.17 -18.19
N SER A 430 9.43 -5.76 -17.83
CA SER A 430 10.08 -6.84 -18.59
C SER A 430 9.72 -8.24 -18.09
N SER A 431 8.94 -8.35 -17.01
CA SER A 431 8.58 -9.65 -16.44
C SER A 431 7.29 -10.19 -17.04
N SER A 432 7.19 -11.52 -17.11
CA SER A 432 5.92 -12.21 -17.39
C SER A 432 4.98 -12.20 -16.19
N PHE A 433 5.51 -12.15 -14.96
CA PHE A 433 4.69 -12.04 -13.76
C PHE A 433 3.91 -10.72 -13.74
N SER A 434 2.60 -10.83 -13.49
CA SER A 434 1.76 -9.68 -13.15
C SER A 434 2.34 -8.97 -11.91
N PRO A 435 2.13 -7.64 -11.78
CA PRO A 435 2.49 -6.92 -10.56
C PRO A 435 1.90 -7.62 -9.35
N GLY A 436 2.70 -7.72 -8.29
CA GLY A 436 2.42 -8.56 -7.14
C GLY A 436 2.64 -7.83 -5.82
N ARG A 437 1.90 -8.21 -4.79
CA ARG A 437 2.10 -7.73 -3.43
C ARG A 437 3.07 -8.66 -2.70
N LEU A 438 4.33 -8.25 -2.62
CA LEU A 438 5.41 -9.06 -2.04
C LEU A 438 5.94 -8.47 -0.72
N ASP A 439 5.80 -7.16 -0.55
CA ASP A 439 6.28 -6.42 0.62
C ASP A 439 5.12 -6.18 1.59
N PHE A 440 5.36 -6.47 2.87
CA PHE A 440 4.33 -6.43 3.90
C PHE A 440 4.76 -5.59 5.10
N ILE A 441 3.76 -5.11 5.84
CA ILE A 441 3.89 -4.59 7.21
C ILE A 441 2.78 -5.25 8.03
N LEU A 442 3.17 -6.21 8.87
CA LEU A 442 2.31 -6.86 9.85
C LEU A 442 2.59 -6.22 11.21
N TYR A 443 1.57 -5.88 11.98
CA TYR A 443 1.78 -5.09 13.19
C TYR A 443 0.80 -5.42 14.32
N SER A 444 1.25 -5.21 15.56
CA SER A 444 0.45 -5.35 16.76
C SER A 444 -0.53 -4.16 16.91
N ASN A 445 -1.76 -4.29 16.39
CA ASN A 445 -2.76 -3.23 16.39
C ASN A 445 -3.39 -3.00 17.78
N SER A 446 -3.14 -3.88 18.74
CA SER A 446 -3.50 -3.66 20.15
C SER A 446 -2.76 -2.46 20.77
N VAL A 447 -1.58 -2.11 20.25
CA VAL A 447 -0.69 -1.05 20.76
C VAL A 447 -0.26 -0.03 19.72
N LEU A 448 -0.56 -0.26 18.44
CA LEU A 448 -0.25 0.65 17.32
C LEU A 448 -1.52 1.08 16.60
N MET A 449 -1.56 2.34 16.21
CA MET A 449 -2.60 2.90 15.34
C MET A 449 -1.96 3.47 14.08
N VAL A 450 -2.42 3.01 12.92
CA VAL A 450 -2.00 3.55 11.62
C VAL A 450 -2.70 4.89 11.41
N GLN A 451 -1.92 5.95 11.16
CA GLN A 451 -2.44 7.28 10.83
C GLN A 451 -2.54 7.49 9.32
N ASN A 452 -1.60 6.92 8.58
CA ASN A 452 -1.52 6.97 7.12
C ASN A 452 -0.64 5.81 6.61
N SER A 453 -0.86 5.35 5.39
CA SER A 453 -0.01 4.35 4.75
C SER A 453 -0.17 4.41 3.23
N TYR A 454 0.92 4.14 2.50
CA TYR A 454 0.91 4.16 1.04
C TYR A 454 2.07 3.37 0.44
N ILE A 455 1.90 2.95 -0.81
CA ILE A 455 2.96 2.39 -1.67
C ILE A 455 3.32 3.45 -2.71
N LEU A 456 4.53 4.00 -2.65
CA LEU A 456 4.90 5.12 -3.54
C LEU A 456 5.29 4.62 -4.93
N PHE A 457 4.33 4.68 -5.86
CA PHE A 457 4.58 4.45 -7.28
C PHE A 457 4.55 5.78 -8.04
N THR A 458 5.72 6.27 -8.45
CA THR A 458 5.86 7.64 -8.98
C THR A 458 5.21 7.85 -10.34
N ARG A 459 5.14 6.80 -11.17
CA ARG A 459 4.59 6.87 -12.54
C ARG A 459 3.13 7.31 -12.56
N GLU A 460 2.44 7.06 -11.46
CA GLU A 460 0.99 7.23 -11.33
C GLU A 460 0.62 8.43 -10.45
N LEU A 461 1.61 9.24 -10.09
CA LEU A 461 1.40 10.51 -9.40
C LEU A 461 1.03 11.61 -10.40
N PRO A 462 0.04 12.46 -10.08
CA PRO A 462 -0.22 13.67 -10.87
C PRO A 462 1.02 14.56 -10.97
N GLN A 463 1.17 15.26 -12.10
CA GLN A 463 2.34 16.12 -12.37
C GLN A 463 2.59 17.16 -11.27
N ASP A 464 1.53 17.76 -10.70
CA ASP A 464 1.65 18.72 -9.59
C ASP A 464 2.21 18.06 -8.32
N THR A 465 1.83 16.81 -8.04
CA THR A 465 2.38 16.02 -6.94
C THR A 465 3.87 15.75 -7.19
N LEU A 466 4.25 15.30 -8.39
CA LEU A 466 5.66 15.07 -8.75
C LEU A 466 6.50 16.33 -8.54
N MET A 467 6.03 17.47 -9.05
CA MET A 467 6.73 18.76 -8.90
C MET A 467 6.85 19.18 -7.43
N SER A 468 5.78 19.05 -6.63
CA SER A 468 5.79 19.47 -5.22
C SER A 468 6.77 18.66 -4.35
N TYR A 469 6.94 17.38 -4.66
CA TYR A 469 7.87 16.49 -3.97
C TYR A 469 9.23 16.35 -4.66
N ARG A 470 9.45 17.05 -5.79
CA ARG A 470 10.67 16.97 -6.62
C ARG A 470 10.98 15.56 -7.11
N LEU A 471 9.93 14.79 -7.39
CA LEU A 471 10.00 13.46 -7.97
C LEU A 471 9.96 13.55 -9.50
N LYS A 472 10.50 12.54 -10.16
CA LYS A 472 10.26 12.26 -11.59
C LYS A 472 9.29 11.08 -11.70
N GLU A 473 8.60 11.02 -12.84
CA GLU A 473 7.61 9.99 -13.14
C GLU A 473 8.16 8.57 -12.93
N ASP A 474 9.36 8.27 -13.44
CA ASP A 474 9.91 6.91 -13.38
C ASP A 474 10.87 6.66 -12.21
N ASP A 475 10.95 7.54 -11.21
CA ASP A 475 11.89 7.38 -10.11
C ASP A 475 11.74 6.02 -9.39
N ALA A 476 10.53 5.58 -9.10
CA ALA A 476 10.29 4.28 -8.45
C ALA A 476 10.82 3.11 -9.29
N LEU A 477 10.50 3.07 -10.59
CA LEU A 477 10.92 1.99 -11.51
C LEU A 477 12.42 2.01 -11.84
N VAL A 478 13.03 3.20 -11.82
CA VAL A 478 14.48 3.34 -12.02
C VAL A 478 15.24 2.87 -10.79
N ALA A 479 14.70 3.09 -9.59
CA ALA A 479 15.36 2.76 -8.34
C ALA A 479 15.37 1.24 -8.05
N SER A 480 14.22 0.59 -8.16
CA SER A 480 14.04 -0.83 -7.86
C SER A 480 12.81 -1.37 -8.61
N ASP A 481 12.73 -2.69 -8.77
CA ASP A 481 11.51 -3.39 -9.20
C ASP A 481 10.50 -3.55 -8.04
N HIS A 482 10.94 -3.33 -6.81
CA HIS A 482 10.07 -3.09 -5.66
C HIS A 482 9.73 -1.60 -5.50
N LEU A 483 8.62 -1.33 -4.83
CA LEU A 483 8.09 0.00 -4.54
C LEU A 483 8.17 0.26 -3.03
N PRO A 484 8.60 1.46 -2.60
CA PRO A 484 8.74 1.73 -1.17
C PRO A 484 7.38 1.75 -0.48
N LEU A 485 7.25 0.90 0.54
CA LEU A 485 6.06 0.69 1.35
C LEU A 485 6.19 1.48 2.66
N VAL A 486 5.27 2.43 2.87
CA VAL A 486 5.37 3.43 3.95
C VAL A 486 4.16 3.38 4.88
N ALA A 487 4.41 3.49 6.18
CA ALA A 487 3.40 3.62 7.21
C ALA A 487 3.73 4.74 8.21
N ASP A 488 2.75 5.57 8.55
CA ASP A 488 2.80 6.52 9.65
C ASP A 488 2.08 5.92 10.87
N LEU A 489 2.84 5.60 11.91
CA LEU A 489 2.36 4.87 13.09
C LEU A 489 2.30 5.77 14.32
N GLN A 490 1.22 5.62 15.09
CA GLN A 490 1.06 6.20 16.42
C GLN A 490 1.08 5.10 17.48
N ILE A 491 1.87 5.29 18.53
CA ILE A 491 1.95 4.35 19.65
C ILE A 491 0.83 4.68 20.65
N ASN A 492 -0.04 3.70 20.93
CA ASN A 492 -1.16 3.88 21.84
C ASN A 492 -0.68 3.89 23.30
N SER A 493 -0.58 5.08 23.89
CA SER A 493 -0.13 5.23 25.28
C SER A 493 -1.19 4.83 26.33
N ALA A 494 -2.41 4.47 25.91
CA ALA A 494 -3.55 4.31 26.81
C ALA A 494 -3.66 2.92 27.50
N MET A 495 -2.84 1.94 27.11
CA MET A 495 -2.94 0.55 27.60
C MET A 495 -1.98 0.18 28.73
N THR A 496 -1.31 1.15 29.39
CA THR A 496 -0.65 0.85 30.67
C THR A 496 -1.66 0.88 31.82
N GLY A 497 -2.31 -0.25 32.04
CA GLY A 497 -3.10 -0.54 33.24
C GLY A 497 -2.23 -0.67 34.49
N VAL A 498 -1.50 0.38 34.87
CA VAL A 498 -1.11 0.67 36.25
C VAL A 498 -1.16 2.19 36.37
N LYS A 499 -2.17 2.72 37.07
CA LYS A 499 -2.10 4.06 37.65
C LYS A 499 -1.02 4.06 38.72
N GLN A 500 0.25 4.08 38.31
CA GLN A 500 1.32 4.48 39.20
C GLN A 500 1.51 5.97 38.96
N ALA A 501 1.09 6.77 39.94
CA ALA A 501 1.30 8.20 39.96
C ALA A 501 2.80 8.50 40.02
N PHE A 502 3.47 8.43 38.87
CA PHE A 502 4.76 9.04 38.69
C PHE A 502 4.53 10.47 38.24
N VAL A 503 4.71 11.39 39.19
CA VAL A 503 5.00 12.78 38.88
C VAL A 503 6.32 12.79 38.13
N HIS A 504 6.27 12.70 36.80
CA HIS A 504 7.40 13.02 35.93
C HIS A 504 6.91 14.05 34.93
N SER A 505 7.40 15.26 35.14
CA SER A 505 7.13 16.41 34.28
C SER A 505 7.52 16.09 32.83
N PRO A 506 6.68 16.43 31.84
CA PRO A 506 7.00 16.23 30.43
C PRO A 506 8.28 17.01 30.06
N PRO A 507 9.08 16.56 29.07
CA PRO A 507 10.12 17.40 28.50
C PRO A 507 9.47 18.66 27.92
N LYS A 508 9.71 19.79 28.57
CA LYS A 508 9.16 21.09 28.19
C LYS A 508 9.94 21.64 26.98
N VAL A 509 9.50 21.29 25.77
CA VAL A 509 9.63 22.23 24.65
C VAL A 509 8.33 23.05 24.63
N PRO A 510 8.30 24.29 25.15
CA PRO A 510 7.07 25.05 25.32
C PRO A 510 6.39 25.45 24.00
N ILE A 511 7.11 25.42 22.87
CA ILE A 511 6.64 25.93 21.58
C ILE A 511 7.25 25.16 20.41
N ALA A 512 6.44 24.76 19.43
CA ALA A 512 6.90 24.28 18.12
C ALA A 512 6.51 25.28 17.03
N VAL A 513 7.43 25.57 16.10
CA VAL A 513 7.20 26.46 14.95
C VAL A 513 7.35 25.65 13.67
N PHE A 514 6.25 25.51 12.95
CA PHE A 514 6.20 24.75 11.71
C PHE A 514 6.83 25.53 10.56
N GLN A 515 7.24 24.82 9.51
CA GLN A 515 7.63 25.46 8.26
C GLN A 515 6.43 26.23 7.71
N ASN A 516 6.65 27.47 7.26
CA ASN A 516 5.57 28.24 6.66
C ASN A 516 5.07 27.53 5.38
N TYR A 517 3.77 27.57 5.11
CA TYR A 517 3.20 26.97 3.90
C TYR A 517 2.20 27.94 3.22
N PRO A 518 2.30 28.14 1.90
CA PRO A 518 3.33 27.59 0.99
C PRO A 518 4.74 28.16 1.25
N ASN A 519 5.79 27.42 0.88
CA ASN A 519 7.17 27.90 0.87
C ASN A 519 7.98 27.20 -0.25
N PRO A 520 8.38 27.90 -1.33
CA PRO A 520 8.21 29.34 -1.58
C PRO A 520 6.74 29.77 -1.69
N PHE A 521 6.44 31.05 -1.41
CA PHE A 521 5.10 31.63 -1.59
C PHE A 521 5.11 32.86 -2.49
N ASN A 522 3.98 33.17 -3.13
CA ASN A 522 3.83 34.31 -4.04
C ASN A 522 2.89 35.43 -3.54
N GLN A 523 1.82 35.08 -2.82
CA GLN A 523 0.83 36.03 -2.31
C GLN A 523 0.80 36.08 -0.78
N THR A 524 0.59 34.92 -0.14
CA THR A 524 0.58 34.79 1.31
C THR A 524 1.15 33.43 1.71
N THR A 525 1.78 33.38 2.86
CA THR A 525 2.14 32.13 3.54
C THR A 525 1.52 32.10 4.92
N ARG A 526 1.12 30.90 5.35
CA ARG A 526 0.68 30.62 6.71
C ARG A 526 1.87 30.20 7.56
N ILE A 527 1.92 30.70 8.79
CA ILE A 527 2.88 30.37 9.83
C ILE A 527 2.10 29.76 10.98
N MET A 528 2.45 28.55 11.36
CA MET A 528 1.76 27.81 12.43
C MET A 528 2.70 27.63 13.61
N LEU A 529 2.14 27.75 14.81
CA LEU A 529 2.82 27.53 16.08
C LEU A 529 1.98 26.60 16.96
N GLN A 530 2.60 25.61 17.59
CA GLN A 530 1.96 24.79 18.62
C GLN A 530 2.49 25.20 19.99
N MET A 531 1.62 25.67 20.88
CA MET A 531 1.96 26.08 22.25
C MET A 531 1.62 24.94 23.21
N ASN A 532 2.62 24.43 23.95
CA ASN A 532 2.39 23.40 24.97
C ASN A 532 1.89 23.99 26.31
N GLN A 533 2.10 25.28 26.50
CA GLN A 533 1.54 26.08 27.61
C GLN A 533 1.37 27.52 27.14
N SER A 534 0.44 28.26 27.74
CA SER A 534 0.26 29.68 27.42
C SER A 534 1.51 30.48 27.78
N ALA A 535 1.99 31.34 26.88
CA ALA A 535 3.20 32.14 27.08
C ALA A 535 3.22 33.40 26.22
N ASN A 536 4.05 34.38 26.59
CA ASN A 536 4.34 35.53 25.74
C ASN A 536 5.22 35.11 24.56
N VAL A 537 4.79 35.46 23.35
CA VAL A 537 5.41 35.12 22.07
C VAL A 537 5.64 36.40 21.24
N GLN A 538 6.79 36.51 20.61
CA GLN A 538 7.03 37.47 19.51
C GLN A 538 7.33 36.71 18.22
N ILE A 539 6.71 37.14 17.12
CA ILE A 539 6.87 36.57 15.79
C ILE A 539 7.31 37.70 14.86
N LYS A 540 8.53 37.59 14.32
CA LYS A 540 9.17 38.62 13.49
C LYS A 540 9.71 38.02 12.20
N ILE A 541 9.71 38.79 11.13
CA ILE A 541 10.33 38.46 9.84
C ILE A 541 11.54 39.36 9.63
N TYR A 542 12.68 38.78 9.27
CA TYR A 542 13.93 39.48 8.98
C TYR A 542 14.39 39.20 7.54
N ALA A 543 15.08 40.15 6.93
CA ALA A 543 15.82 39.95 5.68
C ALA A 543 17.16 39.23 5.93
N THR A 544 17.82 38.76 4.88
CA THR A 544 19.12 38.06 4.99
C THR A 544 20.24 38.88 5.63
N ASN A 545 20.17 40.20 5.54
CA ASN A 545 21.11 41.12 6.21
C ASN A 545 20.74 41.43 7.68
N GLY A 546 19.76 40.72 8.25
CA GLY A 546 19.30 40.92 9.63
C GLY A 546 18.37 42.11 9.84
N LYS A 547 18.00 42.87 8.78
CA LYS A 547 17.04 43.97 8.91
C LYS A 547 15.63 43.43 9.23
N LEU A 548 14.99 43.97 10.26
CA LEU A 548 13.60 43.66 10.59
C LEU A 548 12.67 44.13 9.46
N VAL A 549 11.89 43.20 8.92
CA VAL A 549 10.92 43.47 7.86
C VAL A 549 9.55 43.77 8.46
N ARG A 550 9.06 42.88 9.33
CA ARG A 550 7.73 42.98 9.94
C ARG A 550 7.65 42.21 11.25
N THR A 551 6.98 42.76 12.24
CA THR A 551 6.49 42.01 13.40
C THR A 551 5.08 41.51 13.09
N LEU A 552 4.88 40.18 13.06
CA LEU A 552 3.58 39.57 12.78
C LEU A 552 2.72 39.46 14.05
N PHE A 553 3.35 39.25 15.20
CA PHE A 553 2.67 39.15 16.48
C PHE A 553 3.61 39.47 17.64
N SER A 554 3.06 40.05 18.72
CA SER A 554 3.76 40.26 19.99
C SER A 554 2.72 40.31 21.11
N GLY A 555 2.64 39.26 21.94
CA GLY A 555 1.65 39.16 23.01
C GLY A 555 1.57 37.78 23.62
N SER A 556 0.56 37.52 24.45
CA SER A 556 0.33 36.20 25.07
C SER A 556 -0.46 35.30 24.11
N LEU A 557 0.04 34.08 23.86
CA LEU A 557 -0.69 33.02 23.16
C LEU A 557 -1.14 31.95 24.14
N GLN A 558 -2.31 31.38 23.91
CA GLN A 558 -2.83 30.27 24.70
C GLN A 558 -2.23 28.94 24.24
N GLN A 559 -2.26 27.95 25.12
CA GLN A 559 -1.98 26.55 24.78
C GLN A 559 -2.82 26.10 23.57
N GLY A 560 -2.22 25.33 22.68
CA GLY A 560 -2.85 24.84 21.44
C GLY A 560 -2.24 25.44 20.17
N GLU A 561 -2.95 25.23 19.06
CA GLU A 561 -2.51 25.64 17.73
C GLU A 561 -2.81 27.14 17.49
N ASN A 562 -1.82 27.89 17.00
CA ASN A 562 -1.93 29.31 16.70
C ASN A 562 -1.45 29.58 15.26
N ARG A 563 -2.22 30.35 14.49
CA ARG A 563 -1.99 30.59 13.06
C ARG A 563 -1.78 32.08 12.76
N PHE A 564 -0.79 32.38 11.94
CA PHE A 564 -0.47 33.73 11.45
C PHE A 564 -0.27 33.69 9.95
N ASN A 565 -0.46 34.83 9.27
CA ASN A 565 -0.22 34.95 7.84
C ASN A 565 0.79 36.06 7.57
N TRP A 566 1.63 35.86 6.56
CA TRP A 566 2.47 36.91 6.00
C TRP A 566 2.26 37.01 4.50
N ASP A 567 2.00 38.23 4.04
CA ASP A 567 1.61 38.61 2.68
C ASP A 567 2.78 39.19 1.85
N GLY A 568 4.02 38.98 2.31
CA GLY A 568 5.20 39.55 1.66
C GLY A 568 5.31 41.08 1.75
N ARG A 569 4.66 41.72 2.74
CA ARG A 569 4.79 43.18 2.99
C ARG A 569 5.59 43.48 4.25
N ASN A 570 6.27 44.63 4.25
CA ASN A 570 6.96 45.18 5.42
C ASN A 570 5.99 45.93 6.36
N SER A 571 6.53 46.50 7.44
CA SER A 571 5.74 47.25 8.44
C SER A 571 5.08 48.54 7.90
N ALA A 572 5.53 49.08 6.76
CA ALA A 572 4.91 50.23 6.07
C ALA A 572 3.86 49.81 5.03
N GLY A 573 3.52 48.52 4.96
CA GLY A 573 2.55 47.99 3.99
C GLY A 573 3.10 47.85 2.57
N GLN A 574 4.39 48.09 2.34
CA GLN A 574 5.03 47.97 1.03
C GLN A 574 5.46 46.53 0.78
N LYS A 575 5.28 46.04 -0.46
CA LYS A 575 5.79 44.73 -0.88
C LYS A 575 7.32 44.69 -0.75
N VAL A 576 7.85 43.59 -0.22
CA VAL A 576 9.30 43.33 -0.22
C VAL A 576 9.69 42.50 -1.43
N ALA A 577 10.96 42.55 -1.84
CA ALA A 577 11.46 41.86 -3.03
C ALA A 577 11.39 40.33 -2.88
N SER A 578 11.33 39.60 -4.01
CA SER A 578 11.54 38.15 -4.04
C SER A 578 12.90 37.80 -3.41
N GLY A 579 12.95 36.75 -2.60
CA GLY A 579 14.17 36.36 -1.91
C GLY A 579 13.94 35.55 -0.63
N LEU A 580 15.05 35.25 0.06
CA LEU A 580 15.07 34.55 1.33
C LEU A 580 14.83 35.53 2.49
N TYR A 581 13.98 35.11 3.42
CA TYR A 581 13.67 35.78 4.67
C TYR A 581 13.77 34.79 5.82
N PHE A 582 13.87 35.30 7.05
CA PHE A 582 13.93 34.51 8.26
C PHE A 582 12.75 34.85 9.17
N LEU A 583 11.91 33.85 9.43
CA LEU A 583 10.94 33.87 10.51
C LEU A 583 11.68 33.63 11.82
N HIS A 584 11.48 34.51 12.78
CA HIS A 584 12.05 34.45 14.12
C HIS A 584 10.89 34.47 15.12
N VAL A 585 10.78 33.39 15.89
CA VAL A 585 9.80 33.25 16.98
C VAL A 585 10.53 33.18 18.30
N SER A 586 10.21 34.07 19.23
CA SER A 586 10.73 34.03 20.60
C SER A 586 9.61 33.79 21.60
N ALA A 587 9.73 32.76 22.44
CA ALA A 587 8.76 32.45 23.49
C ALA A 587 9.39 31.67 24.64
N ALA A 588 9.00 31.96 25.88
CA ALA A 588 9.46 31.23 27.07
C ALA A 588 10.99 31.04 27.16
N GLY A 589 11.76 32.06 26.77
CA GLY A 589 13.23 32.02 26.77
C GLY A 589 13.87 31.29 25.56
N MET A 590 13.07 30.70 24.68
CA MET A 590 13.54 30.06 23.45
C MET A 590 13.43 31.00 22.24
N VAL A 591 14.31 30.78 21.27
CA VAL A 591 14.30 31.44 19.96
C VAL A 591 14.34 30.36 18.88
N ILE A 592 13.34 30.34 18.00
CA ILE A 592 13.25 29.41 16.86
C ILE A 592 13.27 30.21 15.57
N GLN A 593 14.10 29.77 14.62
CA GLN A 593 14.20 30.37 13.29
C GLN A 593 13.78 29.40 12.17
N ARG A 594 13.12 29.94 11.14
CA ARG A 594 12.74 29.21 9.91
C ARG A 594 13.03 30.06 8.68
N LYS A 595 13.45 29.41 7.59
CA LYS A 595 13.63 30.06 6.29
C LYS A 595 12.27 30.24 5.62
N VAL A 596 12.04 31.42 5.05
CA VAL A 596 10.82 31.78 4.33
C VAL A 596 11.24 32.33 2.98
N VAL A 597 10.79 31.73 1.87
CA VAL A 597 11.17 32.12 0.50
C VAL A 597 9.96 32.76 -0.18
N LEU A 598 10.12 34.00 -0.62
CA LEU A 598 9.11 34.75 -1.37
C LEU A 598 9.50 34.80 -2.84
N ILE A 599 8.55 34.49 -3.72
CA ILE A 599 8.67 34.61 -5.18
C ILE A 599 7.48 35.42 -5.68
N GLN A 600 7.68 36.72 -5.92
CA GLN A 600 6.68 37.61 -6.52
C GLN A 600 6.64 37.54 -8.04
#